data_AF-A0A815DB25-F1
#
_entry.id   AF-A0A815DB25-F1
#
_cell.length_a   1.000
_cell.length_b   1.000
_cell.length_c   1.000
_cell.angle_alpha   90.00
_cell.angle_beta   90.00
_cell.angle_gamma   90.00
#
_symmetry.space_group_name_H-M   'P 1'
#
loop_
_entity.id
_entity.type
_entity.pdbx_description
1 polymer ?
#
loop_
_entity_poly.entity_id
_entity_poly.type
_entity_poly.pdbx_seq_one_letter_code
_entity_poly.pdbx_strand_id
1 'polypeptide(L)'
;MSAHSLGIFFQSFLNNFSILLHNSSSMEEILYVFPQESYSNISDTKFGLIWNYKNYSGRYLVGHQGSVPGTTTSMMANEKRNLGVIILTNGDIT
;
A
#
# COMPACT_ATOMS: atom_id res chain seq x y z
N MET A 1 13.72 -7.86 -4.16
CA MET A 1 14.07 -6.52 -3.61
C MET A 1 14.31 -6.69 -2.11
N SER A 2 15.25 -5.94 -1.50
CA SER A 2 15.46 -6.02 -0.04
C SER A 2 14.42 -5.18 0.72
N ALA A 3 14.25 -5.44 2.02
CA ALA A 3 13.35 -4.65 2.86
C ALA A 3 13.76 -3.17 2.90
N HIS A 4 15.07 -2.90 2.86
CA HIS A 4 15.61 -1.54 2.82
C HIS A 4 15.24 -0.82 1.53
N SER A 5 15.48 -1.44 0.36
CA SER A 5 15.13 -0.85 -0.94
C SER A 5 13.63 -0.65 -1.08
N LEU A 6 12.82 -1.59 -0.59
CA LEU A 6 11.36 -1.46 -0.58
C LEU A 6 10.91 -0.34 0.37
N GLY A 7 11.60 -0.15 1.50
CA GLY A 7 11.38 0.95 2.43
C GLY A 7 11.62 2.32 1.78
N ILE A 8 12.71 2.47 1.03
CA ILE A 8 12.99 3.69 0.27
C ILE A 8 11.86 3.94 -0.75
N PHE A 9 11.52 2.95 -1.57
CA PHE A 9 10.44 3.06 -2.55
C PHE A 9 9.10 3.45 -1.90
N PHE A 10 8.72 2.77 -0.82
CA PHE A 10 7.43 2.98 -0.18
C PHE A 10 7.37 4.35 0.52
N GLN A 11 8.44 4.78 1.18
CA GLN A 11 8.54 6.12 1.74
C GLN A 11 8.46 7.19 0.65
N SER A 12 9.20 7.00 -0.44
CA SER A 12 9.16 7.86 -1.62
C SER A 12 7.74 8.00 -2.17
N PHE A 13 7.04 6.88 -2.35
CA PHE A 13 5.65 6.86 -2.79
C PHE A 13 4.71 7.64 -1.86
N LEU A 14 4.80 7.40 -0.55
CA LEU A 14 3.94 8.06 0.44
C LEU A 14 4.22 9.57 0.54
N ASN A 15 5.49 9.96 0.46
CA ASN A 15 5.90 11.36 0.60
C ASN A 15 5.84 12.14 -0.71
N ASN A 16 4.88 11.76 -1.55
CA ASN A 16 4.54 12.43 -2.77
C ASN A 16 5.71 12.50 -3.75
N PHE A 17 5.97 11.36 -4.41
CA PHE A 17 7.06 11.22 -5.35
C PHE A 17 6.78 12.07 -6.61
N SER A 18 7.07 13.36 -6.51
CA SER A 18 6.75 14.41 -7.49
C SER A 18 7.32 14.18 -8.89
N ILE A 19 8.22 13.20 -9.03
CA ILE A 19 8.82 12.78 -10.30
C ILE A 19 7.95 11.78 -11.07
N LEU A 20 7.08 11.04 -10.39
CA LEU A 20 6.18 10.05 -11.00
C LEU A 20 4.71 10.48 -11.04
N LEU A 21 4.32 11.43 -10.17
CA LEU A 21 2.93 11.86 -10.01
C LEU A 21 2.84 13.38 -10.17
N HIS A 22 1.85 13.84 -10.93
CA HIS A 22 1.78 15.21 -11.42
C HIS A 22 0.95 16.10 -10.49
N ASN A 23 1.57 17.08 -9.81
CA ASN A 23 0.95 18.15 -8.98
C ASN A 23 -0.05 17.73 -7.86
N SER A 24 -0.41 16.46 -7.74
CA SER A 24 -1.31 15.85 -6.74
C SER A 24 -0.51 15.01 -5.75
N SER A 25 -1.06 14.71 -4.57
CA SER A 25 -0.47 13.70 -3.68
C SER A 25 -0.79 12.28 -4.15
N SER A 26 0.17 11.33 -4.13
CA SER A 26 -0.10 9.91 -4.45
C SER A 26 -1.36 9.39 -3.76
N MET A 27 -1.49 9.67 -2.46
CA MET A 27 -2.68 9.27 -1.70
C MET A 27 -3.98 9.91 -2.18
N GLU A 28 -3.95 11.15 -2.68
CA GLU A 28 -5.14 11.83 -3.17
C GLU A 28 -5.61 11.18 -4.47
N GLU A 29 -4.68 10.83 -5.37
CA GLU A 29 -5.00 10.11 -6.59
C GLU A 29 -5.54 8.71 -6.29
N ILE A 30 -4.92 7.99 -5.36
CA ILE A 30 -5.44 6.68 -4.95
C ILE A 30 -6.85 6.85 -4.34
N LEU A 31 -7.08 7.85 -3.46
CA LEU A 31 -8.41 8.18 -2.90
C LEU A 31 -9.45 8.59 -3.95
N TYR A 32 -9.01 9.20 -5.05
CA TYR A 32 -9.87 9.54 -6.17
C TYR A 32 -10.23 8.32 -7.04
N VAL A 33 -9.29 7.40 -7.25
CA VAL A 33 -9.48 6.17 -8.04
C VAL A 33 -10.19 5.07 -7.24
N PHE A 34 -9.99 5.00 -5.92
CA PHE A 34 -10.55 3.96 -5.05
C PHE A 34 -12.05 3.70 -5.26
N PRO A 35 -12.94 4.71 -5.29
CA PRO A 35 -14.38 4.49 -5.50
C PRO A 35 -14.72 3.90 -6.87
N GLN A 36 -13.83 4.03 -7.84
CA GLN A 36 -14.01 3.58 -9.23
C GLN A 36 -13.53 2.14 -9.43
N GLU A 37 -12.49 1.73 -8.69
CA GLU A 37 -11.91 0.37 -8.76
C GLU A 37 -12.40 -0.56 -7.64
N SER A 38 -12.96 -0.03 -6.56
CA SER A 38 -13.46 -0.86 -5.47
C SER A 38 -14.80 -1.47 -5.83
N TYR A 39 -14.85 -2.80 -5.82
CA TYR A 39 -16.12 -3.53 -5.86
C TYR A 39 -16.98 -3.10 -4.66
N SER A 40 -18.09 -2.42 -4.96
CA SER A 40 -19.14 -2.17 -3.98
C SER A 40 -19.60 -3.52 -3.41
N ASN A 41 -19.36 -3.74 -2.12
CA ASN A 41 -20.15 -4.61 -1.22
C ASN A 41 -19.45 -5.79 -0.51
N ILE A 42 -18.12 -6.00 -0.51
CA ILE A 42 -17.61 -7.26 0.10
C ILE A 42 -16.39 -7.13 1.04
N SER A 43 -15.67 -6.01 1.16
CA SER A 43 -14.54 -5.99 2.11
C SER A 43 -14.16 -4.62 2.69
N ASP A 44 -13.59 -4.63 3.91
CA ASP A 44 -12.91 -3.49 4.53
C ASP A 44 -11.66 -3.01 3.76
N THR A 45 -11.35 -3.67 2.64
CA THR A 45 -10.21 -3.37 1.78
C THR A 45 -10.68 -2.80 0.44
N LYS A 46 -10.20 -1.61 0.13
CA LYS A 46 -10.42 -0.90 -1.14
C LYS A 46 -9.17 -1.02 -2.02
N PHE A 47 -9.32 -0.94 -3.34
CA PHE A 47 -8.21 -1.01 -4.30
C PHE A 47 -8.18 0.20 -5.24
N GLY A 48 -7.00 0.73 -5.51
CA GLY A 48 -6.78 1.95 -6.29
C GLY A 48 -5.33 2.06 -6.75
N LEU A 49 -5.07 2.23 -8.05
CA LEU A 49 -3.71 2.38 -8.60
C LEU A 49 -2.75 1.28 -8.12
N ILE A 50 -3.22 0.03 -8.10
CA ILE A 50 -2.49 -1.16 -7.59
C ILE A 50 -2.40 -1.22 -6.05
N TRP A 51 -2.71 -0.16 -5.30
CA TRP A 51 -2.62 -0.14 -3.83
C TRP A 51 -3.88 -0.64 -3.14
N ASN A 52 -3.70 -1.28 -1.99
CA ASN A 52 -4.79 -1.59 -1.06
C ASN A 52 -4.95 -0.48 -0.02
N TYR A 53 -6.18 -0.12 0.32
CA TYR A 53 -6.53 0.77 1.43
C TYR A 53 -7.54 0.09 2.34
N LYS A 54 -7.04 -0.33 3.51
CA LYS A 54 -7.75 -1.22 4.42
C LYS A 54 -8.10 -0.50 5.70
N ASN A 55 -9.37 -0.60 6.12
CA ASN A 55 -9.74 -0.23 7.48
C ASN A 55 -9.32 -1.35 8.45
N TYR A 56 -8.52 -1.00 9.44
CA TYR A 56 -8.12 -1.86 10.55
C TYR A 56 -8.46 -1.17 11.87
N SER A 57 -9.57 -1.59 12.50
CA SER A 57 -10.04 -1.05 13.78
C SER A 57 -10.18 0.48 13.79
N GLY A 58 -10.73 1.06 12.72
CA GLY A 58 -10.96 2.50 12.59
C GLY A 58 -9.75 3.31 12.11
N ARG A 59 -8.63 2.65 11.79
CA ARG A 59 -7.46 3.27 11.17
C ARG A 59 -7.31 2.76 9.75
N TYR A 60 -6.96 3.62 8.82
CA TYR A 60 -6.73 3.20 7.46
C TYR A 60 -5.24 2.95 7.19
N LEU A 61 -4.99 1.84 6.51
CA LEU A 61 -3.67 1.39 6.12
C LEU A 61 -3.61 1.35 4.59
N VAL A 62 -2.64 2.04 4.00
CA VAL A 62 -2.29 1.92 2.59
C VAL A 62 -1.15 0.93 2.44
N GLY A 63 -1.19 0.06 1.44
CA GLY A 63 -0.18 -0.97 1.29
C GLY A 63 -0.28 -1.79 0.03
N HIS A 64 0.55 -2.82 -0.05
CA HIS A 64 0.46 -3.88 -1.03
C HIS A 64 0.97 -5.19 -0.46
N GLN A 65 0.47 -6.30 -0.99
CA GLN A 65 0.94 -7.63 -0.65
C GLN A 65 1.26 -8.40 -1.92
N GLY A 66 2.24 -9.28 -1.87
CA GLY A 66 2.63 -10.12 -2.99
C GLY A 66 3.18 -11.44 -2.49
N SER A 67 2.88 -12.51 -3.20
CA SER A 67 3.46 -13.82 -2.91
C SER A 67 3.83 -14.53 -4.21
N VAL A 68 4.88 -15.32 -4.11
CA VAL A 68 5.24 -16.40 -5.04
C VAL A 68 5.59 -17.60 -4.16
N PRO A 69 5.52 -18.85 -4.66
CA PRO A 69 5.83 -20.02 -3.84
C PRO A 69 7.17 -19.88 -3.11
N GLY A 70 7.15 -20.00 -1.78
CA GLY A 70 8.31 -19.87 -0.91
C GLY A 70 8.70 -18.43 -0.55
N THR A 71 7.93 -17.40 -0.91
CA THR A 71 8.21 -16.01 -0.53
C THR A 71 6.94 -15.17 -0.43
N THR A 72 6.81 -14.44 0.67
CA THR A 72 5.71 -13.47 0.86
C THR A 72 6.27 -12.10 1.20
N THR A 73 5.62 -11.07 0.66
CA THR A 73 5.87 -9.66 0.94
C THR A 73 4.58 -8.99 1.40
N SER A 74 4.67 -8.21 2.47
CA SER A 74 3.58 -7.36 2.93
C SER A 74 4.15 -6.00 3.33
N MET A 75 3.58 -4.93 2.78
CA MET A 75 3.92 -3.56 3.16
C MET A 75 2.67 -2.76 3.45
N MET A 76 2.69 -2.01 4.54
CA MET A 76 1.57 -1.18 4.95
C MET A 76 2.04 0.04 5.73
N ALA A 77 1.38 1.17 5.52
CA ALA A 77 1.60 2.41 6.27
C ALA A 77 0.26 3.03 6.65
N ASN A 78 0.25 3.78 7.74
CA ASN A 78 -0.96 4.49 8.14
C ASN A 78 -1.24 5.71 7.26
N GLU A 79 -2.50 6.18 7.23
CA GLU A 79 -2.89 7.32 6.40
C GLU A 79 -2.12 8.62 6.72
N LYS A 80 -1.58 8.73 7.95
CA LYS A 80 -0.74 9.85 8.40
C LYS A 80 0.71 9.78 7.93
N ARG A 81 1.11 8.69 7.26
CA ARG A 81 2.44 8.49 6.64
C ARG A 81 3.61 8.61 7.61
N ASN A 82 3.38 8.42 8.90
CA ASN A 82 4.39 8.54 9.94
C ASN A 82 4.80 7.19 10.54
N LEU A 83 4.12 6.11 10.16
CA LEU A 83 4.48 4.74 10.54
C LEU A 83 4.18 3.78 9.37
N GLY A 84 5.17 2.97 9.02
CA GLY A 84 5.04 1.89 8.05
C GLY A 84 5.79 0.64 8.49
N VAL A 85 5.31 -0.51 8.05
CA VAL A 85 5.88 -1.83 8.30
C VAL A 85 6.06 -2.54 6.98
N ILE A 86 7.21 -3.17 6.80
CA ILE A 86 7.53 -4.04 5.67
C ILE A 86 7.95 -5.38 6.22
N ILE A 87 7.34 -6.44 5.71
CA ILE A 87 7.63 -7.83 6.06
C ILE A 87 8.01 -8.55 4.77
N LEU A 88 9.20 -9.16 4.78
CA LEU A 88 9.65 -10.08 3.75
C LEU A 88 9.90 -11.43 4.42
N THR A 89 9.26 -12.48 3.94
CA THR A 89 9.48 -13.85 4.41
C THR A 89 9.96 -14.71 3.26
N ASN A 90 10.89 -15.63 3.54
CA ASN A 90 11.33 -16.69 2.64
C ASN A 90 10.56 -18.00 2.89
N GLY A 91 9.27 -17.86 3.19
CA GLY A 91 8.35 -18.95 3.44
C GLY A 91 6.93 -18.49 3.16
N ASP A 92 6.07 -19.46 2.88
CA ASP A 92 4.65 -19.23 2.70
C ASP A 92 4.02 -18.88 4.05
N ILE A 93 3.19 -17.84 4.07
CA ILE A 93 2.39 -17.50 5.24
C ILE A 93 1.10 -18.33 5.13
N THR A 94 1.15 -19.57 5.63
CA THR A 94 -0.03 -20.44 5.82
C THR A 94 -0.77 -20.10 7.10
#